data_AF-A0A1Y1MZ44-F1
#
_entry.id   AF-A0A1Y1MZ44-F1
#
_cell.length_a   1.000
_cell.length_b   1.000
_cell.length_c   1.000
_cell.angle_alpha   90.00
_cell.angle_beta   90.00
_cell.angle_gamma   90.00
#
_symmetry.space_group_name_H-M   'P 1'
#
loop_
_entity.id
_entity.type
_entity.pdbx_description
1 polymer ?
#
loop_
_entity_poly.entity_id
_entity_poly.type
_entity_poly.pdbx_seq_one_letter_code
_entity_poly.pdbx_strand_id
1 'polypeptide(L)'
;MCNSGDQCLPYSAFCNGRYECNDLSDETNCPGVTGGLHLKTYPNEQTIKERREVVFQCRDEGPLRAKVKWIRGNGLPLPQGTRDNAGRLEIPNIQMDQGGAYTCVAIGYPPSTPGAQVNVYLTVEAHIAPAPRPPKACELHEATCSNGDCIAKHLVCNGVFDCKDGSDETRCSSHGCEPNEFKCNNKKCVLKTWRCDGDDDCGDGTDEASCATNPPGSPCQHHEFACHAGNQCIPKSYHCD
;
A
#
# COMPACT_ATOMS: atom_id res chain seq x y z
N MET A 1 -15.73 -26.14 57.06
CA MET A 1 -15.96 -27.59 56.89
C MET A 1 -16.37 -27.77 55.45
N CYS A 2 -15.83 -28.78 54.77
CA CYS A 2 -16.26 -29.09 53.40
C CYS A 2 -17.70 -29.62 53.42
N ASN A 3 -18.53 -29.29 52.43
CA ASN A 3 -19.95 -29.66 52.43
C ASN A 3 -20.18 -31.16 52.13
N SER A 4 -19.30 -31.81 51.37
CA SER A 4 -19.45 -33.23 50.98
C SER A 4 -18.55 -34.23 51.74
N GLY A 5 -18.17 -33.92 52.99
CA GLY A 5 -17.48 -34.86 53.88
C GLY A 5 -16.90 -34.22 55.13
N ASP A 6 -16.60 -35.01 56.15
CA ASP A 6 -15.98 -34.61 57.44
C ASP A 6 -14.51 -34.11 57.31
N GLN A 7 -14.19 -33.41 56.23
CA GLN A 7 -12.88 -32.79 56.05
C GLN A 7 -12.90 -31.40 56.70
N CYS A 8 -12.22 -31.32 57.84
CA CYS A 8 -12.02 -30.08 58.60
C CYS A 8 -10.75 -29.40 58.12
N LEU A 9 -10.90 -28.23 57.49
CA LEU A 9 -9.80 -27.37 57.08
C LEU A 9 -9.65 -26.20 58.06
N PRO A 10 -8.43 -25.64 58.23
CA PRO A 10 -8.22 -24.44 59.02
C PRO A 10 -8.96 -23.24 58.42
N TYR A 11 -9.31 -22.24 59.22
CA TYR A 11 -10.04 -21.05 58.74
C TYR A 11 -9.30 -20.29 57.64
N SER A 12 -7.96 -20.37 57.62
CA SER A 12 -7.10 -19.80 56.56
C SER A 12 -7.22 -20.52 55.21
N ALA A 13 -7.91 -21.66 55.16
CA ALA A 13 -8.19 -22.42 53.94
C ALA A 13 -9.59 -22.13 53.37
N PHE A 14 -10.34 -21.20 53.96
CA PHE A 14 -11.59 -20.71 53.41
C PHE A 14 -11.32 -19.47 52.56
N CYS A 15 -11.71 -19.49 51.30
CA CYS A 15 -11.57 -18.37 50.36
C CYS A 15 -10.13 -17.86 50.20
N ASN A 16 -9.17 -18.78 50.15
CA ASN A 16 -7.75 -18.53 50.01
C ASN A 16 -7.24 -18.73 48.56
N GLY A 17 -8.12 -19.06 47.62
CA GLY A 17 -7.80 -19.25 46.21
C GLY A 17 -7.10 -20.58 45.90
N ARG A 18 -7.15 -21.54 46.81
CA ARG A 18 -6.70 -22.92 46.62
C ARG A 18 -7.88 -23.86 46.94
N TYR A 19 -7.96 -24.96 46.21
CA TYR A 19 -9.00 -25.96 46.40
C TYR A 19 -8.46 -27.08 47.29
N GLU A 20 -8.82 -27.02 48.56
CA GLU A 20 -8.49 -27.99 49.58
C GLU A 20 -9.66 -28.95 49.86
N CYS A 21 -10.91 -28.52 49.60
CA CYS A 21 -12.07 -29.39 49.65
C CYS A 21 -12.26 -30.19 48.35
N ASN A 22 -12.52 -31.49 48.48
CA ASN A 22 -12.84 -32.37 47.36
C ASN A 22 -14.11 -31.95 46.59
N ASP A 23 -15.03 -31.23 47.24
CA ASP A 23 -16.25 -30.70 46.63
C ASP A 23 -16.19 -29.19 46.33
N LEU A 24 -15.01 -28.57 46.48
CA LEU A 24 -14.75 -27.16 46.17
C LEU A 24 -15.56 -26.18 47.02
N SER A 25 -16.17 -26.64 48.12
CA SER A 25 -17.03 -25.82 48.97
C SER A 25 -16.29 -24.73 49.77
N ASP A 26 -14.97 -24.87 49.90
CA ASP A 26 -14.07 -23.88 50.51
C ASP A 26 -13.94 -22.59 49.69
N GLU A 27 -14.17 -22.64 48.39
CA GLU A 27 -13.96 -21.50 47.47
C GLU A 27 -15.20 -21.07 46.68
N THR A 28 -16.34 -21.75 46.85
CA THR A 28 -17.54 -21.54 46.01
C THR A 28 -18.61 -20.62 46.62
N ASN A 29 -18.51 -20.26 47.90
CA ASN A 29 -19.51 -19.40 48.57
C ASN A 29 -18.87 -18.41 49.56
N CYS A 30 -17.95 -17.58 49.06
CA CYS A 30 -17.23 -16.58 49.84
C CYS A 30 -18.09 -15.32 50.10
N PRO A 31 -18.47 -15.02 51.35
CA PRO A 31 -19.21 -13.81 51.67
C PRO A 31 -18.32 -12.57 51.52
N GLY A 32 -18.62 -11.73 50.51
CA GLY A 32 -17.90 -10.47 50.24
C GLY A 32 -17.25 -10.36 48.85
N VAL A 33 -17.39 -11.37 47.98
CA VAL A 33 -16.81 -11.36 46.63
C VAL A 33 -17.89 -11.17 45.56
N THR A 34 -18.36 -9.95 45.37
CA THR A 34 -19.00 -9.52 44.11
C THR A 34 -17.95 -9.16 43.06
N GLY A 35 -16.96 -10.03 42.86
CA GLY A 35 -15.82 -9.79 41.98
C GLY A 35 -14.94 -11.02 41.84
N GLY A 36 -15.35 -11.96 40.98
CA GLY A 36 -14.53 -13.09 40.59
C GLY A 36 -13.40 -12.70 39.64
N LEU A 37 -12.84 -13.70 38.95
CA LEU A 37 -11.91 -13.48 37.84
C LEU A 37 -12.60 -12.64 36.76
N HIS A 38 -11.88 -11.64 36.24
CA HIS A 38 -12.37 -10.77 35.18
C HIS A 38 -11.24 -10.52 34.19
N LEU A 39 -10.90 -11.57 33.44
CA LEU A 39 -9.91 -11.48 32.37
C LEU A 39 -10.42 -10.60 31.23
N LYS A 40 -9.60 -9.62 30.85
CA LYS A 40 -9.81 -8.80 29.65
C LYS A 40 -8.62 -8.86 28.72
N THR A 41 -8.92 -8.70 27.43
CA THR A 41 -7.96 -8.74 26.34
C THR A 41 -7.93 -7.44 25.56
N TYR A 42 -6.77 -7.11 25.02
CA TYR A 42 -6.51 -5.91 24.26
C TYR A 42 -5.62 -6.23 23.07
N PRO A 43 -6.13 -6.13 21.83
CA PRO A 43 -7.56 -6.13 21.44
C PRO A 43 -8.21 -7.53 21.57
N ASN A 44 -9.53 -7.62 21.38
CA ASN A 44 -10.28 -8.89 21.34
C ASN A 44 -10.20 -9.59 19.96
N GLU A 45 -9.83 -8.87 18.90
CA GLU A 45 -9.68 -9.39 17.55
C GLU A 45 -8.63 -8.61 16.77
N GLN A 46 -7.95 -9.25 15.83
CA GLN A 46 -7.00 -8.61 14.92
C GLN A 46 -7.01 -9.26 13.54
N THR A 47 -6.82 -8.44 12.52
CA THR A 47 -6.50 -8.91 11.17
C THR A 47 -5.09 -8.47 10.82
N ILE A 48 -4.19 -9.42 10.59
CA ILE A 48 -2.76 -9.19 10.40
C ILE A 48 -2.29 -9.91 9.15
N LYS A 49 -1.50 -9.25 8.31
CA LYS A 49 -0.90 -9.89 7.13
C LYS A 49 0.17 -10.88 7.57
N GLU A 50 0.33 -11.99 6.85
CA GLU A 50 1.40 -12.97 7.10
C GLU A 50 2.78 -12.28 7.21
N ARG A 51 3.70 -12.91 7.95
CA ARG A 51 5.06 -12.40 8.20
C ARG A 51 5.13 -11.08 8.96
N ARG A 52 4.04 -10.68 9.62
CA ARG A 52 4.02 -9.55 10.56
C ARG A 52 3.97 -10.05 12.00
N GLU A 53 4.28 -9.12 12.89
CA GLU A 53 4.16 -9.30 14.33
C GLU A 53 2.69 -9.20 14.75
N VAL A 54 2.28 -10.09 15.65
CA VAL A 54 0.99 -10.06 16.34
C VAL A 54 1.25 -9.87 17.82
N VAL A 55 0.52 -8.95 18.44
CA VAL A 55 0.62 -8.69 19.89
C VAL A 55 -0.78 -8.71 20.50
N PHE A 56 -1.03 -9.63 21.44
CA PHE A 56 -2.21 -9.59 22.30
C PHE A 56 -1.80 -9.35 23.75
N GLN A 57 -2.56 -8.53 24.46
CA GLN A 57 -2.41 -8.38 25.90
C GLN A 57 -3.62 -8.97 26.60
N CYS A 58 -3.40 -9.75 27.64
CA CYS A 58 -4.42 -10.21 28.57
C CYS A 58 -4.03 -9.86 30.00
N ARG A 59 -5.01 -9.50 30.83
CA ARG A 59 -4.85 -9.32 32.28
C ARG A 59 -6.17 -9.54 33.00
N ASP A 60 -6.09 -9.95 34.25
CA ASP A 60 -7.24 -9.94 35.16
C ASP A 60 -7.45 -8.52 35.70
N GLU A 61 -8.60 -7.92 35.35
CA GLU A 61 -9.05 -6.62 35.89
C GLU A 61 -9.94 -6.78 37.13
N GLY A 62 -10.14 -8.01 37.57
CA GLY A 62 -10.83 -8.33 38.82
C GLY A 62 -9.99 -8.04 40.06
N PRO A 63 -10.59 -8.17 41.25
CA PRO A 63 -9.88 -7.95 42.52
C PRO A 63 -8.79 -9.00 42.78
N LEU A 64 -8.88 -10.17 42.15
CA LEU A 64 -7.94 -11.29 42.33
C LEU A 64 -6.58 -11.06 41.64
N ARG A 65 -6.55 -10.25 40.57
CA ARG A 65 -5.35 -9.97 39.76
C ARG A 65 -4.57 -11.24 39.40
N ALA A 66 -5.30 -12.27 38.98
CA ALA A 66 -4.72 -13.58 38.68
C ALA A 66 -3.66 -13.50 37.58
N LYS A 67 -2.63 -14.36 37.70
CA LYS A 67 -1.66 -14.58 36.62
C LYS A 67 -2.34 -15.27 35.46
N VAL A 68 -1.92 -14.96 34.24
CA VAL A 68 -2.54 -15.49 33.01
C VAL A 68 -1.51 -16.15 32.11
N LYS A 69 -1.97 -17.07 31.25
CA LYS A 69 -1.19 -17.66 30.17
C LYS A 69 -2.04 -17.78 28.90
N TRP A 70 -1.38 -17.81 27.75
CA TRP A 70 -2.03 -18.02 26.47
C TRP A 70 -1.97 -19.47 26.00
N ILE A 71 -3.06 -19.93 25.39
CA ILE A 71 -3.17 -21.23 24.71
C ILE A 71 -3.89 -21.02 23.38
N ARG A 72 -3.73 -21.93 22.42
CA ARG A 72 -4.59 -21.91 21.23
C ARG A 72 -5.96 -22.52 21.55
N GLY A 73 -7.02 -21.93 20.99
CA GLY A 73 -8.39 -22.42 21.14
C GLY A 73 -8.64 -23.79 20.48
N ASN A 74 -7.78 -24.21 19.56
CA ASN A 74 -7.83 -25.53 18.92
C ASN A 74 -6.99 -26.61 19.66
N GLY A 75 -6.38 -26.27 20.80
CA GLY A 75 -5.56 -27.20 21.59
C GLY A 75 -4.16 -27.48 21.03
N LEU A 76 -3.77 -26.86 19.90
CA LEU A 76 -2.41 -26.94 19.39
C LEU A 76 -1.45 -26.08 20.25
N PRO A 77 -0.14 -26.40 20.27
CA PRO A 77 0.84 -25.52 20.89
C PRO A 77 0.87 -24.13 20.23
N LEU A 78 1.30 -23.12 20.99
CA LEU A 78 1.54 -21.79 20.45
C LEU A 78 2.58 -21.85 19.30
N PRO A 79 2.48 -20.96 18.29
CA PRO A 79 3.44 -20.91 17.20
C PRO A 79 4.90 -20.91 17.66
N GLN A 80 5.79 -21.52 16.89
CA GLN A 80 7.22 -21.52 17.22
C GLN A 80 7.77 -20.08 17.27
N GLY A 81 8.54 -19.75 18.31
CA GLY A 81 9.09 -18.41 18.51
C GLY A 81 8.14 -17.41 19.18
N THR A 82 6.93 -17.86 19.56
CA THR A 82 6.00 -17.07 20.37
C THR A 82 6.60 -16.75 21.74
N ARG A 83 6.39 -15.52 22.22
CA ARG A 83 6.74 -15.08 23.58
C ARG A 83 5.47 -14.76 24.35
N ASP A 84 5.26 -15.39 25.50
CA ASP A 84 4.19 -15.05 26.45
C ASP A 84 4.83 -14.50 27.72
N ASN A 85 4.85 -13.17 27.85
CA ASN A 85 5.45 -12.46 28.96
C ASN A 85 4.34 -11.84 29.81
N ALA A 86 3.97 -12.51 30.91
CA ALA A 86 2.96 -12.03 31.85
C ALA A 86 1.63 -11.62 31.18
N GLY A 87 1.14 -12.42 30.23
CA GLY A 87 -0.09 -12.15 29.50
C GLY A 87 0.08 -11.29 28.26
N ARG A 88 1.29 -10.83 27.93
CA ARG A 88 1.62 -10.24 26.63
C ARG A 88 2.09 -11.35 25.68
N LEU A 89 1.23 -11.71 24.73
CA LEU A 89 1.50 -12.69 23.68
C LEU A 89 2.09 -11.97 22.47
N GLU A 90 3.31 -12.33 22.08
CA GLU A 90 4.01 -11.77 20.92
C GLU A 90 4.36 -12.90 19.95
N ILE A 91 3.85 -12.82 18.72
CA ILE A 91 4.13 -13.78 17.64
C ILE A 91 4.85 -13.00 16.53
N PRO A 92 6.18 -13.13 16.36
CA PRO A 92 6.96 -12.25 15.51
C PRO A 92 6.75 -12.46 14.00
N ASN A 93 6.34 -13.67 13.60
CA ASN A 93 6.21 -14.04 12.18
C ASN A 93 5.00 -14.96 11.99
N ILE A 94 3.80 -14.37 11.98
CA ILE A 94 2.54 -15.12 11.86
C ILE A 94 2.39 -15.76 10.47
N GLN A 95 2.02 -17.05 10.44
CA GLN A 95 1.70 -17.82 9.23
C GLN A 95 0.19 -17.99 9.04
N MET A 96 -0.23 -18.34 7.82
CA MET A 96 -1.65 -18.53 7.46
C MET A 96 -2.38 -19.59 8.29
N ASP A 97 -1.72 -20.73 8.53
CA ASP A 97 -2.23 -21.83 9.34
C ASP A 97 -2.28 -21.51 10.84
N GLN A 98 -1.74 -20.35 11.23
CA GLN A 98 -1.65 -19.91 12.61
C GLN A 98 -2.80 -18.97 13.01
N GLY A 99 -3.70 -18.65 12.09
CA GLY A 99 -4.94 -17.94 12.39
C GLY A 99 -5.91 -18.77 13.25
N GLY A 100 -6.94 -18.10 13.76
CA GLY A 100 -8.01 -18.70 14.56
C GLY A 100 -8.09 -18.15 15.98
N ALA A 101 -8.69 -18.93 16.88
CA ALA A 101 -8.94 -18.53 18.25
C ALA A 101 -7.71 -18.75 19.15
N TYR A 102 -7.39 -17.75 19.97
CA TYR A 102 -6.43 -17.83 21.06
C TYR A 102 -7.16 -17.57 22.37
N THR A 103 -6.87 -18.34 23.40
CA THR A 103 -7.53 -18.24 24.69
C THR A 103 -6.52 -17.83 25.74
N CYS A 104 -6.84 -16.77 26.46
CA CYS A 104 -6.15 -16.39 27.67
C CYS A 104 -6.84 -17.08 28.86
N VAL A 105 -6.07 -17.79 29.69
CA VAL A 105 -6.58 -18.51 30.86
C VAL A 105 -5.87 -18.09 32.14
N ALA A 106 -6.61 -18.03 33.24
CA ALA A 106 -6.08 -17.78 34.57
C ALA A 106 -5.29 -19.01 35.09
N ILE A 107 -4.10 -18.78 35.62
CA ILE A 107 -3.24 -19.84 36.16
C ILE A 107 -3.66 -20.13 37.60
N GLY A 108 -3.87 -21.40 37.92
CA GLY A 108 -4.25 -21.85 39.27
C GLY A 108 -5.76 -21.94 39.50
N TYR A 109 -6.57 -21.65 38.48
CA TYR A 109 -8.04 -21.71 38.57
C TYR A 109 -8.61 -22.72 37.56
N PRO A 110 -9.65 -23.49 37.92
CA PRO A 110 -10.37 -24.38 37.02
C PRO A 110 -10.98 -23.59 35.85
N PRO A 111 -10.98 -24.16 34.63
CA PRO A 111 -11.62 -23.52 33.46
C PRO A 111 -13.13 -23.31 33.64
N SER A 112 -13.77 -24.09 34.52
CA SER A 112 -15.17 -23.95 34.89
C SER A 112 -15.47 -22.69 35.72
N THR A 113 -14.44 -22.01 36.22
CA THR A 113 -14.59 -20.81 37.04
C THR A 113 -15.06 -19.65 36.16
N PRO A 114 -16.17 -18.96 36.52
CA PRO A 114 -16.64 -17.82 35.75
C PRO A 114 -15.57 -16.74 35.58
N GLY A 115 -15.34 -16.31 34.33
CA GLY A 115 -14.36 -15.28 34.00
C GLY A 115 -12.89 -15.73 34.03
N ALA A 116 -12.61 -17.04 34.22
CA ALA A 116 -11.25 -17.58 34.22
C ALA A 116 -10.60 -17.70 32.84
N GLN A 117 -11.38 -17.53 31.77
CA GLN A 117 -10.87 -17.62 30.41
C GLN A 117 -11.59 -16.65 29.48
N VAL A 118 -10.86 -16.13 28.50
CA VAL A 118 -11.37 -15.22 27.47
C VAL A 118 -10.71 -15.53 26.14
N ASN A 119 -11.50 -15.51 25.06
CA ASN A 119 -11.04 -15.81 23.71
C ASN A 119 -10.76 -14.53 22.92
N VAL A 120 -9.78 -14.58 22.03
CA VAL A 120 -9.52 -13.59 20.99
C VAL A 120 -9.43 -14.27 19.64
N TYR A 121 -9.70 -13.52 18.56
CA TYR A 121 -9.69 -14.03 17.20
C TYR A 121 -8.62 -13.34 16.36
N LEU A 122 -7.78 -14.15 15.71
CA LEU A 122 -6.75 -13.68 14.79
C LEU A 122 -7.06 -14.13 13.37
N THR A 123 -7.28 -13.17 12.49
CA THR A 123 -7.43 -13.39 11.05
C THR A 123 -6.10 -13.10 10.37
N VAL A 124 -5.58 -14.05 9.60
CA VAL A 124 -4.32 -13.89 8.86
C VAL A 124 -4.61 -13.67 7.39
N GLU A 125 -4.12 -12.57 6.83
CA GLU A 125 -4.29 -12.21 5.42
C GLU A 125 -3.02 -12.46 4.61
N ALA A 126 -3.18 -12.73 3.32
CA ALA A 126 -2.05 -12.92 2.42
C ALA A 126 -1.26 -11.62 2.28
N HIS A 127 0.06 -11.74 2.29
CA HIS A 127 0.89 -10.64 1.88
C HIS A 127 0.80 -10.58 0.36
N ILE A 128 -0.22 -9.88 -0.13
CA ILE A 128 -0.31 -9.51 -1.52
C ILE A 128 0.82 -8.49 -1.73
N ALA A 129 1.90 -8.94 -2.36
CA ALA A 129 2.92 -8.02 -2.84
C ALA A 129 2.20 -6.98 -3.71
N PRO A 130 2.45 -5.68 -3.51
CA PRO A 130 1.90 -4.68 -4.42
C PRO A 130 2.29 -5.09 -5.84
N ALA A 131 1.32 -5.02 -6.76
CA ALA A 131 1.56 -5.33 -8.16
C ALA A 131 2.87 -4.64 -8.59
N PRO A 132 3.75 -5.31 -9.36
CA PRO A 132 4.93 -4.65 -9.88
C PRO A 132 4.47 -3.34 -10.52
N ARG A 133 5.05 -2.24 -10.03
CA ARG A 133 4.79 -0.90 -10.54
C ARG A 133 4.79 -0.98 -12.07
N PRO A 134 3.78 -0.45 -12.79
CA PRO A 134 3.87 -0.37 -14.24
C PRO A 134 5.18 0.34 -14.60
N PRO A 135 5.86 -0.10 -15.67
CA PRO A 135 7.18 0.41 -16.01
C PRO A 135 7.18 1.94 -16.06
N LYS A 136 8.19 2.54 -15.41
CA LYS A 136 8.54 3.95 -15.50
C LYS A 136 8.99 4.29 -16.92
N ALA A 137 8.06 4.39 -17.84
CA ALA A 137 8.12 5.12 -19.09
C ALA A 137 6.70 5.04 -19.65
N CYS A 138 6.08 6.19 -19.91
CA CYS A 138 4.84 6.20 -20.69
C CYS A 138 5.11 5.54 -22.06
N GLU A 139 4.09 5.00 -22.71
CA GLU A 139 4.30 4.36 -24.02
C GLU A 139 4.91 5.34 -25.02
N LEU A 140 5.51 4.84 -26.11
CA LEU A 140 6.22 5.66 -27.11
C LEU A 140 5.41 6.86 -27.63
N HIS A 141 4.08 6.78 -27.59
CA HIS A 141 3.14 7.80 -28.07
C HIS A 141 2.52 8.67 -26.96
N GLU A 142 2.96 8.48 -25.72
CA GLU A 142 2.49 9.20 -24.53
C GLU A 142 3.59 10.12 -23.97
N ALA A 143 3.16 11.15 -23.26
CA ALA A 143 3.98 12.11 -22.54
C ALA A 143 3.73 11.99 -21.03
N THR A 144 4.81 12.10 -20.24
CA THR A 144 4.71 12.06 -18.77
C THR A 144 4.45 13.45 -18.21
N CYS A 145 3.35 13.62 -17.47
CA CYS A 145 3.07 14.79 -16.64
C CYS A 145 4.10 14.94 -15.51
N SER A 146 4.21 16.14 -14.93
CA SER A 146 5.13 16.38 -13.80
C SER A 146 4.76 15.56 -12.54
N ASN A 147 3.49 15.21 -12.38
CA ASN A 147 2.99 14.32 -11.32
C ASN A 147 3.16 12.81 -11.64
N GLY A 148 3.66 12.46 -12.83
CA GLY A 148 3.85 11.08 -13.26
C GLY A 148 2.63 10.40 -13.90
N ASP A 149 1.52 11.11 -14.10
CA ASP A 149 0.43 10.67 -14.99
C ASP A 149 0.93 10.63 -16.46
N CYS A 150 0.37 9.73 -17.29
CA CYS A 150 0.66 9.65 -18.72
C CYS A 150 -0.54 10.16 -19.51
N ILE A 151 -0.28 11.03 -20.49
CA ILE A 151 -1.27 11.56 -21.43
C ILE A 151 -0.77 11.36 -22.85
N ALA A 152 -1.65 11.41 -23.86
CA ALA A 152 -1.20 11.32 -25.24
C ALA A 152 -0.35 12.55 -25.62
N LYS A 153 0.70 12.38 -26.44
CA LYS A 153 1.61 13.50 -26.82
C LYS A 153 0.89 14.70 -27.43
N HIS A 154 -0.18 14.48 -28.19
CA HIS A 154 -0.98 15.54 -28.81
C HIS A 154 -1.80 16.38 -27.81
N LEU A 155 -1.88 15.96 -26.54
CA LEU A 155 -2.54 16.69 -25.47
C LEU A 155 -1.59 17.61 -24.71
N VAL A 156 -0.29 17.54 -24.99
CA VAL A 156 0.67 18.49 -24.41
C VAL A 156 0.55 19.81 -25.16
N CYS A 157 0.34 20.92 -24.44
CA CYS A 157 0.22 22.26 -25.00
C CYS A 157 -0.96 22.45 -25.98
N ASN A 158 -2.07 21.73 -25.79
CA ASN A 158 -3.27 21.83 -26.61
C ASN A 158 -4.22 22.96 -26.15
N GLY A 159 -3.90 23.67 -25.06
CA GLY A 159 -4.73 24.72 -24.47
C GLY A 159 -5.80 24.23 -23.48
N VAL A 160 -5.78 22.95 -23.14
CA VAL A 160 -6.68 22.27 -22.18
C VAL A 160 -5.80 21.59 -21.12
N PHE A 161 -6.18 21.71 -19.85
CA PHE A 161 -5.47 21.04 -18.77
C PHE A 161 -5.89 19.55 -18.71
N ASP A 162 -5.15 18.69 -19.39
CA ASP A 162 -5.33 17.24 -19.41
C ASP A 162 -4.56 16.55 -18.27
N CYS A 163 -3.42 17.08 -17.83
CA CYS A 163 -2.78 16.61 -16.60
C CYS A 163 -3.55 17.09 -15.37
N LYS A 164 -3.65 16.25 -14.33
CA LYS A 164 -4.25 16.64 -13.03
C LYS A 164 -3.57 17.83 -12.37
N ASP A 165 -2.27 17.96 -12.58
CA ASP A 165 -1.45 19.07 -12.09
C ASP A 165 -1.41 20.25 -13.08
N GLY A 166 -2.05 20.12 -14.24
CA GLY A 166 -2.01 21.08 -15.34
C GLY A 166 -0.63 21.25 -15.99
N SER A 167 0.30 20.36 -15.68
CA SER A 167 1.71 20.49 -16.06
C SER A 167 1.96 20.41 -17.57
N ASP A 168 1.02 19.82 -18.30
CA ASP A 168 0.96 19.78 -19.76
C ASP A 168 0.81 21.16 -20.40
N GLU A 169 0.20 22.12 -19.70
CA GLU A 169 -0.04 23.47 -20.21
C GLU A 169 0.86 24.52 -19.53
N THR A 170 1.37 24.25 -18.33
CA THR A 170 2.18 25.24 -17.59
C THR A 170 3.64 25.28 -18.04
N ARG A 171 4.13 24.20 -18.69
CA ARG A 171 5.53 24.06 -19.11
C ARG A 171 5.71 24.13 -20.62
N CYS A 172 4.72 24.68 -21.32
CA CYS A 172 4.87 25.06 -22.71
C CYS A 172 5.88 26.19 -22.81
N SER A 173 6.89 26.05 -23.69
CA SER A 173 7.68 27.22 -24.08
C SER A 173 6.72 28.29 -24.59
N SER A 174 7.06 29.57 -24.46
CA SER A 174 6.26 30.71 -24.97
C SER A 174 5.92 30.62 -26.48
N HIS A 175 6.45 29.60 -27.17
CA HIS A 175 6.18 29.22 -28.55
C HIS A 175 5.21 28.03 -28.72
N GLY A 176 4.67 27.41 -27.67
CA GLY A 176 3.56 26.44 -27.73
C GLY A 176 3.78 25.15 -28.52
N CYS A 177 5.01 24.83 -28.93
CA CYS A 177 5.38 23.61 -29.65
C CYS A 177 6.67 23.01 -29.07
N GLU A 178 6.98 21.75 -29.41
CA GLU A 178 8.25 21.12 -29.02
C GLU A 178 9.47 21.88 -29.58
N PRO A 179 10.68 21.69 -29.00
CA PRO A 179 11.89 22.35 -29.47
C PRO A 179 12.21 22.12 -30.95
N ASN A 180 11.72 21.02 -31.54
CA ASN A 180 11.94 20.63 -32.94
C ASN A 180 10.77 21.01 -33.86
N GLU A 181 9.78 21.72 -33.35
CA GLU A 181 8.58 22.09 -34.08
C GLU A 181 8.52 23.59 -34.38
N PHE A 182 7.90 23.92 -35.51
CA PHE A 182 7.55 25.26 -35.95
C PHE A 182 6.07 25.51 -35.69
N LYS A 183 5.75 26.68 -35.13
CA LYS A 183 4.37 27.09 -34.85
C LYS A 183 3.79 27.85 -36.03
N CYS A 184 2.75 27.30 -36.63
CA CYS A 184 1.91 27.93 -37.64
C CYS A 184 1.08 29.07 -37.04
N ASN A 185 0.56 29.97 -37.88
CA ASN A 185 -0.31 31.06 -37.41
C ASN A 185 -1.66 30.55 -36.91
N ASN A 186 -2.17 29.44 -37.45
CA ASN A 186 -3.34 28.74 -36.91
C ASN A 186 -3.08 27.99 -35.58
N LYS A 187 -1.89 28.14 -34.99
CA LYS A 187 -1.43 27.48 -33.75
C LYS A 187 -1.17 25.98 -33.88
N LYS A 188 -1.20 25.41 -35.09
CA LYS A 188 -0.71 24.06 -35.37
C LYS A 188 0.81 24.02 -35.22
N CYS A 189 1.33 22.90 -34.73
CA CYS A 189 2.76 22.61 -34.68
C CYS A 189 3.10 21.65 -35.81
N VAL A 190 4.08 22.01 -36.62
CA VAL A 190 4.65 21.19 -37.69
C VAL A 190 6.14 21.00 -37.43
N LEU A 191 6.79 20.01 -38.03
CA LEU A 191 8.23 19.85 -37.83
C LEU A 191 8.98 21.05 -38.42
N LYS A 192 10.07 21.49 -37.76
CA LYS A 192 10.93 22.56 -38.32
C LYS A 192 11.50 22.22 -39.69
N THR A 193 11.60 20.94 -40.03
CA THR A 193 12.03 20.44 -41.34
C THR A 193 11.01 20.68 -42.45
N TRP A 194 9.73 20.83 -42.10
CA TRP A 194 8.62 21.11 -43.02
C TRP A 194 8.42 22.60 -43.29
N ARG A 195 9.22 23.46 -42.64
CA ARG A 195 9.18 24.88 -42.95
C ARG A 195 9.89 25.14 -44.28
N CYS A 196 9.19 25.72 -45.25
CA CYS A 196 9.71 26.06 -46.57
C CYS A 196 10.13 24.81 -47.38
N ASP A 197 9.36 23.74 -47.26
CA ASP A 197 9.57 22.48 -47.96
C ASP A 197 8.73 22.35 -49.24
N GLY A 198 7.79 23.28 -49.45
CA GLY A 198 6.95 23.39 -50.64
C GLY A 198 5.56 22.79 -50.51
N ASP A 199 5.22 22.18 -49.36
CA ASP A 199 3.87 21.70 -49.04
C ASP A 199 3.22 22.58 -47.96
N ASP A 200 1.89 22.64 -47.92
CA ASP A 200 1.17 23.40 -46.89
C ASP A 200 0.86 22.47 -45.71
N ASP A 201 1.89 22.15 -44.93
CA ASP A 201 1.74 21.32 -43.74
C ASP A 201 1.03 22.08 -42.62
N CYS A 202 1.10 23.42 -42.60
CA CYS A 202 0.30 24.23 -41.67
C CYS A 202 -1.20 24.14 -41.97
N GLY A 203 -1.62 23.97 -43.23
CA GLY A 203 -2.99 24.12 -43.72
C GLY A 203 -3.46 25.58 -43.81
N ASP A 204 -2.56 26.53 -43.54
CA ASP A 204 -2.77 27.97 -43.63
C ASP A 204 -1.65 28.68 -44.44
N GLY A 205 -0.66 27.91 -44.91
CA GLY A 205 0.49 28.34 -45.69
C GLY A 205 1.58 29.09 -44.91
N THR A 206 1.51 29.17 -43.58
CA THR A 206 2.48 29.95 -42.77
C THR A 206 3.87 29.32 -42.72
N ASP A 207 3.97 28.00 -42.82
CA ASP A 207 5.23 27.28 -42.99
C ASP A 207 5.94 27.63 -44.31
N GLU A 208 5.16 27.89 -45.36
CA GLU A 208 5.65 28.35 -46.67
C GLU A 208 5.73 29.89 -46.79
N ALA A 209 5.31 30.61 -45.76
CA ALA A 209 5.33 32.07 -45.74
C ALA A 209 6.70 32.61 -45.27
N SER A 210 7.18 33.65 -45.96
CA SER A 210 8.44 34.34 -45.63
C SER A 210 9.66 33.41 -45.60
N CYS A 211 9.71 32.47 -46.56
CA CYS A 211 10.91 31.74 -46.87
C CYS A 211 11.93 32.71 -47.47
N ALA A 212 13.13 32.77 -46.88
CA ALA A 212 14.20 33.57 -47.45
C ALA A 212 14.47 33.07 -48.87
N THR A 213 14.36 33.97 -49.85
CA THR A 213 14.82 33.71 -51.22
C THR A 213 16.24 33.16 -51.15
N ASN A 214 16.48 32.08 -51.89
CA ASN A 214 17.69 31.25 -51.90
C ASN A 214 18.97 32.01 -51.50
N PRO A 215 19.85 31.41 -50.66
CA PRO A 215 21.11 32.05 -50.29
C PRO A 215 21.85 32.51 -51.56
N PRO A 216 22.42 33.74 -51.56
CA PRO A 216 23.00 34.33 -52.76
C PRO A 216 24.12 33.42 -53.29
N GLY A 217 23.88 32.79 -54.45
CA GLY A 217 24.76 31.80 -55.07
C GLY A 217 24.19 30.38 -55.23
N SER A 218 23.00 30.08 -54.69
CA SER A 218 22.30 28.80 -54.95
C SER A 218 21.39 28.90 -56.17
N PRO A 219 21.56 28.04 -57.20
CA PRO A 219 20.62 27.93 -58.33
C PRO A 219 19.34 27.15 -57.98
N CYS A 220 19.28 26.53 -56.80
CA CYS A 220 18.20 25.63 -56.36
C CYS A 220 17.30 26.30 -55.32
N GLN A 221 16.03 25.87 -55.27
CA GLN A 221 15.05 26.32 -54.27
C GLN A 221 15.47 25.94 -52.85
N HIS A 222 14.87 26.57 -51.83
CA HIS A 222 15.20 26.31 -50.43
C HIS A 222 15.08 24.82 -50.04
N HIS A 223 14.14 24.09 -50.63
CA HIS A 223 13.88 22.67 -50.39
C HIS A 223 14.75 21.73 -51.24
N GLU A 224 15.58 22.28 -52.12
CA GLU A 224 16.44 21.52 -53.02
C GLU A 224 17.92 21.61 -52.59
N PHE A 225 18.65 20.54 -52.88
CA PHE A 225 20.10 20.46 -52.73
C PHE A 225 20.74 20.51 -54.13
N ALA A 226 21.72 21.40 -54.29
CA ALA A 226 22.49 21.51 -55.53
C ALA A 226 23.56 20.40 -55.55
N CYS A 227 23.46 19.48 -56.51
CA CYS A 227 24.47 18.45 -56.72
C CYS A 227 25.82 19.08 -57.14
N HIS A 228 26.92 18.47 -56.70
CA HIS A 228 28.27 18.96 -57.05
C HIS A 228 28.58 18.84 -58.55
N ALA A 229 27.93 17.90 -59.25
CA ALA A 229 28.12 17.64 -60.67
C ALA A 229 26.88 18.07 -61.48
N GLY A 230 26.96 19.27 -62.06
CA GLY A 230 25.87 19.86 -62.84
C GLY A 230 24.89 20.67 -61.98
N ASN A 231 24.29 21.72 -62.55
CA ASN A 231 23.23 22.54 -61.92
C ASN A 231 21.93 21.73 -61.73
N GLN A 232 22.02 20.51 -61.22
CA GLN A 232 20.91 19.65 -60.92
C GLN A 232 20.53 19.84 -59.46
N CYS A 233 19.25 20.16 -59.26
CA CYS A 233 18.63 20.29 -57.97
C CYS A 233 17.91 18.98 -57.66
N ILE A 234 18.16 18.42 -56.48
CA ILE A 234 17.43 17.26 -55.96
C ILE A 234 16.68 17.69 -54.70
N PRO A 235 15.56 17.06 -54.32
CA PRO A 235 14.95 17.35 -53.03
C PRO A 235 15.94 17.00 -51.91
N LYS A 236 16.04 17.84 -50.87
CA LYS A 236 16.94 17.59 -49.72
C LYS A 236 16.72 16.22 -49.07
N SER A 237 15.53 15.65 -49.20
CA SER A 237 15.17 14.30 -48.72
C SER A 237 15.96 13.17 -49.39
N TYR A 238 16.50 13.39 -50.59
CA TYR A 238 17.30 12.41 -51.35
C TYR A 238 18.81 12.67 -51.26
N HIS A 239 19.21 13.66 -50.46
CA HIS A 239 20.62 13.96 -50.26
C HIS A 239 21.22 12.97 -49.26
N CYS A 240 22.09 12.09 -49.76
CA CYS A 240 22.75 11.02 -48.99
C CYS A 240 21.80 9.95 -48.42
N ASP A 241 20.79 9.57 -49.20
CA ASP A 241 20.17 8.23 -49.08
C ASP A 241 21.15 7.16 -49.60
#